data_AF-A0A321LPX7-F1
#
_entry.id   AF-A0A321LPX7-F1
#
_cell.length_a   1.000
_cell.length_b   1.000
_cell.length_c   1.000
_cell.angle_alpha   90.00
_cell.angle_beta   90.00
_cell.angle_gamma   90.00
#
_symmetry.space_group_name_H-M   'P 1'
#
loop_
_entity.id
_entity.type
_entity.pdbx_description
1 polymer ?
#
loop_
_entity_poly.entity_id
_entity_poly.type
_entity_poly.pdbx_seq_one_letter_code
_entity_poly.pdbx_strand_id
1 'polypeptide(L)'
;MIRPAIHFALAFLLAASSPALAVVGQSKRAQTPQYQQQPVTQADGGAVGVLVSSDEDYKIGSSDIVEIRVDDAPELSGLFRVSASGLVAMPFLGRVAVAGKTADEVSDEIAGRLRGRYLMNPNVLVAVRQVNSRAFFVQGAVHRPGVYQIEGRPSLLRLITVAGGLSENHGSSAFIIRENKQPPSDAAAPAAAPDNAEGDARYTLLSANINGLLKGRFDQNLPVEPGDIVNIPPTDVFFVSGEVNAPGSFPLKDGTTLQQALSLAQGATFKGSLKDGLIFREDPSTGKREEIRADFAAVMGGKKEDIVIKPNDVIMVPNSKFKSAMAPILNAFGYGASVAAGGRVIR
;
A
#
# COMPACT_ATOMS: atom_id res chain seq x y z
N MET A 1 23.96 82.90 -34.51
CA MET A 1 22.91 83.73 -33.87
C MET A 1 23.05 83.52 -32.36
N ILE A 2 23.83 84.39 -31.71
CA ILE A 2 23.37 85.40 -30.72
C ILE A 2 22.96 84.77 -29.37
N ARG A 3 23.96 84.72 -28.45
CA ARG A 3 24.05 85.10 -27.01
C ARG A 3 22.76 85.59 -26.28
N PRO A 4 22.74 85.83 -24.93
CA PRO A 4 23.82 85.74 -23.90
C PRO A 4 23.39 85.08 -22.55
N ALA A 5 24.30 84.56 -21.71
CA ALA A 5 25.10 85.18 -20.62
C ALA A 5 24.34 85.46 -19.30
N ILE A 6 24.95 85.24 -18.13
CA ILE A 6 25.39 86.23 -17.09
C ILE A 6 25.16 85.48 -15.73
N HIS A 7 25.98 85.43 -14.67
CA HIS A 7 27.13 86.19 -14.20
C HIS A 7 27.79 85.52 -12.96
N PHE A 8 29.10 85.79 -12.79
CA PHE A 8 29.83 86.22 -11.56
C PHE A 8 29.70 85.39 -10.26
N ALA A 9 30.79 84.89 -9.66
CA ALA A 9 31.77 85.59 -8.78
C ALA A 9 31.76 84.88 -7.40
N LEU A 10 32.72 84.90 -6.49
CA LEU A 10 34.10 85.40 -6.30
C LEU A 10 34.41 84.93 -4.85
N ALA A 11 35.37 84.04 -4.65
CA ALA A 11 36.66 84.26 -3.98
C ALA A 11 36.70 84.51 -2.45
N PHE A 12 37.82 84.05 -1.87
CA PHE A 12 38.46 84.42 -0.59
C PHE A 12 37.89 83.83 0.72
N LEU A 13 38.65 83.44 1.75
CA LEU A 13 40.09 83.21 2.03
C LEU A 13 40.22 82.87 3.53
N LEU A 14 41.24 82.07 3.91
CA LEU A 14 41.85 81.94 5.27
C LEU A 14 40.95 81.38 6.41
N ALA A 15 41.40 80.63 7.41
CA ALA A 15 42.64 79.91 7.72
C ALA A 15 42.35 78.93 8.88
N ALA A 16 43.14 77.86 8.92
CA ALA A 16 43.61 77.12 10.10
C ALA A 16 42.59 76.50 11.09
N SER A 17 42.45 75.17 11.00
CA SER A 17 42.57 74.29 12.17
C SER A 17 42.71 72.84 11.71
N SER A 18 43.86 72.22 11.94
CA SER A 18 44.02 70.77 11.83
C SER A 18 43.14 70.06 12.87
N PRO A 19 42.48 68.97 12.47
CA PRO A 19 42.69 67.74 13.20
C PRO A 19 42.95 66.55 12.27
N ALA A 20 43.81 65.66 12.74
CA ALA A 20 44.01 64.34 12.16
C ALA A 20 42.66 63.60 12.08
N LEU A 21 42.22 63.27 10.88
CA LEU A 21 41.10 62.35 10.65
C LEU A 21 41.61 61.16 9.84
N ALA A 22 41.75 60.03 10.52
CA ALA A 22 41.96 58.73 9.93
C ALA A 22 40.70 58.37 9.11
N VAL A 23 40.79 58.43 7.78
CA VAL A 23 39.79 57.87 6.88
C VAL A 23 40.06 56.37 6.75
N VAL A 24 39.35 55.61 7.59
CA VAL A 24 39.08 54.19 7.36
C VAL A 24 38.32 54.06 6.06
N GLY A 25 38.88 53.29 5.11
CA GLY A 25 38.20 52.91 3.89
C GLY A 25 36.92 52.14 4.20
N GLN A 26 35.77 52.75 3.90
CA GLN A 26 34.49 52.07 3.88
C GLN A 26 34.43 51.16 2.65
N SER A 27 34.66 49.88 2.87
CA SER A 27 34.22 48.82 1.98
C SER A 27 32.69 48.86 1.90
N LYS A 28 32.14 49.37 0.80
CA LYS A 28 30.74 49.14 0.41
C LYS A 28 30.54 47.63 0.24
N ARG A 29 30.17 46.94 1.31
CA ARG A 29 29.55 45.61 1.21
C ARG A 29 28.18 45.81 0.57
N ALA A 30 27.98 45.14 -0.56
CA ALA A 30 26.66 44.96 -1.15
C ALA A 30 25.72 44.39 -0.09
N GLN A 31 24.64 45.12 0.19
CA GLN A 31 23.54 44.63 1.00
C GLN A 31 22.77 43.63 0.15
N THR A 32 22.98 42.34 0.42
CA THR A 32 22.07 41.28 -0.01
C THR A 32 20.71 41.54 0.63
N PRO A 33 19.58 41.50 -0.11
CA PRO A 33 18.27 41.64 0.50
C PRO A 33 18.08 40.51 1.53
N GLN A 34 17.85 40.90 2.78
CA GLN A 34 17.47 39.95 3.81
C GLN A 34 16.04 39.48 3.52
N TYR A 35 15.91 38.27 3.00
CA TYR A 35 14.66 37.53 3.16
C TYR A 35 14.52 37.21 4.64
N GLN A 36 13.46 37.73 5.24
CA GLN A 36 13.02 37.34 6.57
C GLN A 36 12.66 35.88 6.48
N GLN A 37 13.52 35.02 7.04
CA GLN A 37 13.26 33.60 7.15
C GLN A 37 12.13 33.44 8.18
N GLN A 38 10.91 33.21 7.69
CA GLN A 38 9.91 32.52 8.49
C GLN A 38 10.52 31.17 8.92
N PRO A 39 10.35 30.74 10.18
CA PRO A 39 10.93 29.49 10.64
C PRO A 39 10.37 28.34 9.79
N VAL A 40 11.27 27.69 9.06
CA VAL A 40 11.00 26.41 8.40
C VAL A 40 10.85 25.36 9.50
N THR A 41 9.62 24.98 9.80
CA THR A 41 9.33 23.79 10.58
C THR A 41 9.98 22.61 9.88
N GLN A 42 11.04 22.07 10.48
CA GLN A 42 11.67 20.83 10.05
C GLN A 42 10.64 19.71 10.14
N ALA A 43 10.28 19.15 8.98
CA ALA A 43 9.52 17.92 8.88
C ALA A 43 10.42 16.78 9.37
N ASP A 44 10.28 16.47 10.65
CA ASP A 44 10.86 15.29 11.28
C ASP A 44 10.22 14.02 10.69
N GLY A 45 11.04 12.98 10.54
CA GLY A 45 10.69 11.71 9.90
C GLY A 45 9.41 11.10 10.46
N GLY A 46 8.49 10.77 9.55
CA GLY A 46 7.13 10.35 9.85
C GLY A 46 7.02 9.09 10.70
N ALA A 47 6.92 9.27 12.01
CA ALA A 47 6.06 8.44 12.83
C ALA A 47 4.62 8.66 12.33
N VAL A 48 4.00 7.58 11.87
CA VAL A 48 2.63 7.56 11.36
C VAL A 48 1.71 8.09 12.46
N GLY A 49 1.09 9.24 12.22
CA GLY A 49 0.09 9.81 13.12
C GLY A 49 -1.01 8.81 13.37
N VAL A 50 -1.13 8.41 14.64
CA VAL A 50 -2.22 7.56 15.14
C VAL A 50 -3.53 8.27 14.82
N LEU A 51 -4.35 7.62 14.00
CA LEU A 51 -5.67 8.11 13.66
C LEU A 51 -6.66 7.52 14.66
N VAL A 52 -7.02 8.33 15.66
CA VAL A 52 -7.93 8.02 16.76
C VAL A 52 -9.35 7.76 16.24
N SER A 53 -9.97 6.63 16.63
CA SER A 53 -11.43 6.46 16.62
C SER A 53 -11.90 6.25 18.06
N SER A 54 -12.78 7.12 18.53
CA SER A 54 -13.08 7.37 19.95
C SER A 54 -14.38 6.71 20.45
N ASP A 55 -14.56 5.40 20.29
CA ASP A 55 -15.83 4.75 20.70
C ASP A 55 -15.70 3.41 21.45
N GLU A 56 -14.53 3.05 21.95
CA GLU A 56 -14.39 1.96 22.94
C GLU A 56 -13.18 2.24 23.81
N ASP A 57 -13.37 2.26 25.14
CA ASP A 57 -12.26 2.30 26.08
C ASP A 57 -11.28 1.17 25.76
N TYR A 58 -10.02 1.55 25.52
CA TYR A 58 -9.00 0.61 25.14
C TYR A 58 -8.84 -0.47 26.22
N LYS A 59 -9.04 -1.72 25.81
CA LYS A 59 -8.77 -2.88 26.65
C LYS A 59 -7.32 -3.32 26.44
N ILE A 60 -6.61 -3.46 27.55
CA ILE A 60 -5.22 -3.93 27.56
C ILE A 60 -5.17 -5.34 26.97
N GLY A 61 -4.24 -5.56 26.06
CA GLY A 61 -3.97 -6.83 25.41
C GLY A 61 -2.57 -7.37 25.75
N SER A 62 -2.23 -8.52 25.17
CA SER A 62 -0.92 -9.12 25.36
C SER A 62 0.19 -8.31 24.67
N SER A 63 1.39 -8.32 25.24
CA SER A 63 2.56 -7.56 24.77
C SER A 63 2.50 -6.04 24.93
N ASP A 64 1.42 -5.48 25.45
CA ASP A 64 1.35 -4.05 25.79
C ASP A 64 2.32 -3.68 26.91
N ILE A 65 2.68 -2.40 26.97
CA ILE A 65 3.44 -1.84 28.07
C ILE A 65 2.55 -0.87 28.82
N VAL A 66 2.32 -1.17 30.09
CA VAL A 66 1.55 -0.33 31.01
C VAL A 66 2.49 0.30 32.04
N GLU A 67 2.33 1.59 32.27
CA GLU A 67 2.92 2.32 33.38
C GLU A 67 1.97 2.24 34.56
N ILE A 68 2.46 1.69 35.67
CA ILE A 68 1.71 1.62 36.92
C ILE A 68 2.41 2.56 37.90
N ARG A 69 1.68 3.55 38.40
CA ARG A 69 2.13 4.47 39.45
C ARG A 69 1.33 4.22 40.71
N VAL A 70 2.03 4.07 41.82
CA VAL A 70 1.46 3.94 43.17
C VAL A 70 2.07 5.06 44.01
N ASP A 71 1.24 6.03 44.42
CA ASP A 71 1.73 7.29 45.01
C ASP A 71 2.56 7.07 46.28
N ASP A 72 2.07 6.22 47.19
CA ASP A 72 2.69 5.96 48.49
C ASP A 72 3.78 4.87 48.46
N ALA A 73 4.03 4.27 47.29
CA ALA A 73 4.95 3.14 47.15
C ALA A 73 5.66 3.17 45.77
N PRO A 74 6.65 4.06 45.58
CA PRO A 74 7.38 4.17 44.33
C PRO A 74 8.11 2.88 43.94
N GLU A 75 8.46 2.01 44.90
CA GLU A 75 9.03 0.68 44.67
C GLU A 75 8.06 -0.31 43.99
N LEU A 76 6.75 -0.02 44.02
CA LEU A 76 5.71 -0.77 43.29
C LEU A 76 5.42 -0.15 41.91
N SER A 77 5.95 1.04 41.66
CA SER A 77 5.74 1.78 40.43
C SER A 77 6.73 1.39 39.34
N GLY A 78 6.31 1.42 38.09
CA GLY A 78 7.20 1.10 36.98
C GLY A 78 6.50 0.83 35.67
N LEU A 79 7.30 0.48 34.67
CA LEU A 79 6.83 0.00 33.37
C LEU A 79 6.76 -1.52 33.39
N PHE A 80 5.58 -2.04 33.10
CA PHE A 80 5.32 -3.47 33.09
C PHE A 80 4.85 -3.91 31.71
N ARG A 81 5.45 -4.99 31.22
CA ARG A 81 5.02 -5.64 29.99
C ARG A 81 3.96 -6.70 30.30
N VAL A 82 2.86 -6.66 29.55
CA VAL A 82 1.81 -7.69 29.63
C VAL A 82 2.29 -8.95 28.92
N SER A 83 2.24 -10.08 29.62
CA SER A 83 2.64 -11.38 29.06
C SER A 83 1.67 -11.87 27.98
N ALA A 84 2.06 -12.89 27.21
CA ALA A 84 1.18 -13.57 26.26
C ALA A 84 -0.08 -14.16 26.93
N SER A 85 0.02 -14.55 28.21
CA SER A 85 -1.10 -15.02 29.03
C SER A 85 -1.95 -13.87 29.62
N GLY A 86 -1.66 -12.61 29.29
CA GLY A 86 -2.42 -11.47 29.76
C GLY A 86 -2.13 -11.04 31.21
N LEU A 87 -0.97 -11.42 31.74
CA LEU A 87 -0.60 -11.14 33.13
C LEU A 87 0.53 -10.11 33.18
N VAL A 88 0.54 -9.31 34.24
CA VAL A 88 1.64 -8.42 34.61
C VAL A 88 2.30 -8.97 35.87
N ALA A 89 3.64 -9.05 35.87
CA ALA A 89 4.42 -9.44 37.02
C ALA A 89 4.83 -8.21 37.83
N MET A 90 4.16 -7.97 38.96
CA MET A 90 4.46 -6.86 39.87
C MET A 90 5.24 -7.34 41.10
N PRO A 91 6.15 -6.52 41.64
CA PRO A 91 6.72 -6.73 42.96
C PRO A 91 5.62 -6.89 44.02
N PHE A 92 5.80 -7.83 44.95
CA PHE A 92 4.92 -8.12 46.11
C PHE A 92 3.51 -8.63 45.80
N LEU A 93 2.90 -8.25 44.67
CA LEU A 93 1.60 -8.75 44.21
C LEU A 93 1.71 -9.98 43.30
N GLY A 94 2.90 -10.30 42.81
CA GLY A 94 3.12 -11.43 41.91
C GLY A 94 2.46 -11.19 40.56
N ARG A 95 1.68 -12.16 40.07
CA ARG A 95 1.02 -12.08 38.76
C ARG A 95 -0.39 -11.51 38.89
N VAL A 96 -0.66 -10.41 38.21
CA VAL A 96 -1.97 -9.73 38.15
C VAL A 96 -2.54 -9.86 36.75
N ALA A 97 -3.83 -10.18 36.61
CA ALA A 97 -4.47 -10.37 35.32
C ALA A 97 -5.01 -9.04 34.78
N VAL A 98 -4.47 -8.59 33.65
CA VAL A 98 -4.77 -7.27 33.08
C VAL A 98 -5.37 -7.34 31.68
N ALA A 99 -5.20 -8.45 30.96
CA ALA A 99 -5.73 -8.56 29.61
C ALA A 99 -7.27 -8.54 29.60
N GLY A 100 -7.83 -7.83 28.62
CA GLY A 100 -9.26 -7.63 28.45
C GLY A 100 -9.88 -6.58 29.37
N LYS A 101 -9.09 -5.94 30.24
CA LYS A 101 -9.54 -4.90 31.16
C LYS A 101 -9.13 -3.51 30.70
N THR A 102 -9.87 -2.49 31.11
CA THR A 102 -9.48 -1.09 30.93
C THR A 102 -8.39 -0.69 31.92
N ALA A 103 -7.71 0.42 31.67
CA ALA A 103 -6.69 0.92 32.59
C ALA A 103 -7.29 1.22 33.99
N ASP A 104 -8.52 1.72 34.04
CA ASP A 104 -9.22 2.02 35.29
C ASP A 104 -9.58 0.73 36.06
N GLU A 105 -10.11 -0.28 35.37
CA GLU A 105 -10.41 -1.58 35.96
C GLU A 105 -9.16 -2.25 36.55
N VAL A 106 -8.01 -2.12 35.86
CA VAL A 106 -6.72 -2.62 36.36
C VAL A 106 -6.25 -1.80 37.56
N SER A 107 -6.44 -0.49 37.56
CA SER A 107 -6.10 0.39 38.68
C SER A 107 -6.86 -0.01 39.95
N ASP A 108 -8.18 -0.21 39.83
CA ASP A 108 -9.05 -0.64 40.93
C ASP A 108 -8.67 -2.03 41.46
N GLU A 109 -8.35 -2.98 40.58
CA GLU A 109 -7.93 -4.31 40.99
C GLU A 109 -6.61 -4.30 41.75
N ILE A 110 -5.62 -3.53 41.27
CA ILE A 110 -4.32 -3.41 41.95
C ILE A 110 -4.50 -2.72 43.29
N ALA A 111 -5.27 -1.62 43.35
CA ALA A 111 -5.57 -0.92 44.59
C ALA A 111 -6.25 -1.85 45.61
N GLY A 112 -7.23 -2.66 45.17
CA GLY A 112 -7.91 -3.66 45.99
C GLY A 112 -6.98 -4.75 46.53
N ARG A 113 -6.02 -5.22 45.74
CA ARG A 113 -5.04 -6.23 46.17
C ARG A 113 -3.99 -5.68 47.14
N LEU A 114 -3.63 -4.39 47.02
CA LEU A 114 -2.70 -3.70 47.91
C LEU A 114 -3.33 -3.32 49.25
N ARG A 115 -4.63 -3.03 49.25
CA ARG A 115 -5.36 -2.55 50.44
C ARG A 115 -5.29 -3.55 51.59
N GLY A 116 -4.99 -3.06 52.78
CA GLY A 116 -4.99 -3.80 54.05
C GLY A 116 -3.77 -4.70 54.27
N ARG A 117 -3.29 -5.41 53.23
CA ARG A 117 -2.11 -6.28 53.35
C ARG A 117 -0.78 -5.53 53.21
N TYR A 118 -0.75 -4.49 52.37
CA TYR A 118 0.48 -3.76 52.06
C TYR A 118 0.33 -2.25 52.27
N LEU A 119 -0.83 -1.68 51.92
CA LEU A 119 -1.10 -0.24 52.03
C LEU A 119 -2.48 0.02 52.63
N MET A 120 -2.63 1.11 53.40
CA MET A 120 -3.91 1.47 54.05
C MET A 120 -4.91 2.08 53.06
N ASN A 121 -4.45 3.01 52.22
CA ASN A 121 -5.28 3.67 51.21
C ASN A 121 -4.49 3.88 49.90
N PRO A 122 -4.17 2.79 49.16
CA PRO A 122 -3.36 2.90 47.96
C PRO A 122 -4.10 3.69 46.87
N ASN A 123 -3.46 4.73 46.35
CA ASN A 123 -3.85 5.38 45.10
C ASN A 123 -3.00 4.82 43.96
N VAL A 124 -3.65 4.24 42.95
CA VAL A 124 -2.99 3.57 41.83
C VAL A 124 -3.47 4.17 40.53
N LEU A 125 -2.53 4.59 39.69
CA LEU A 125 -2.80 5.08 38.33
C LEU A 125 -2.14 4.13 37.33
N VAL A 126 -2.93 3.59 36.41
CA VAL A 126 -2.44 2.78 35.29
C VAL A 126 -2.60 3.57 34.00
N ALA A 127 -1.54 3.66 33.21
CA ALA A 127 -1.55 4.28 31.89
C ALA A 127 -0.90 3.37 30.86
N VAL A 128 -1.51 3.22 29.68
CA VAL A 128 -0.93 2.41 28.60
C VAL A 128 0.12 3.24 27.87
N ARG A 129 1.37 2.80 27.92
CA ARG A 129 2.51 3.49 27.28
C ARG A 129 2.77 3.04 25.87
N GLN A 130 2.52 1.76 25.56
CA GLN A 130 2.69 1.19 24.24
C GLN A 130 1.59 0.17 23.95
N VAL A 131 0.93 0.33 22.81
CA VAL A 131 -0.17 -0.51 22.32
C VAL A 131 0.38 -1.49 21.27
N ASN A 132 1.00 -2.56 21.74
CA ASN A 132 1.57 -3.59 20.87
C ASN A 132 0.56 -4.70 20.51
N SER A 133 -0.53 -4.81 21.25
CA SER A 133 -1.59 -5.81 21.06
C SER A 133 -2.49 -5.53 19.86
N ARG A 134 -2.45 -4.32 19.28
CA ARG A 134 -3.29 -3.89 18.15
C ARG A 134 -2.47 -3.67 16.88
N ALA A 135 -1.74 -4.69 16.48
CA ALA A 135 -1.04 -4.71 15.20
C ALA A 135 -1.97 -5.16 14.07
N PHE A 136 -1.90 -4.45 12.94
CA PHE A 136 -2.55 -4.78 11.68
C PHE A 136 -1.47 -4.91 10.61
N PHE A 137 -1.51 -5.99 9.82
CA PHE A 137 -0.50 -6.25 8.81
C PHE A 137 -1.08 -5.89 7.45
N VAL A 138 -0.47 -4.92 6.76
CA VAL A 138 -0.90 -4.53 5.41
C VAL A 138 0.21 -4.85 4.43
N GLN A 139 -0.11 -5.63 3.40
CA GLN A 139 0.85 -6.04 2.37
C GLN A 139 0.24 -6.01 0.96
N GLY A 140 1.12 -6.07 -0.04
CA GLY A 140 0.77 -6.06 -1.45
C GLY A 140 0.80 -4.66 -2.07
N ALA A 141 -0.11 -4.38 -3.01
CA ALA A 141 -0.14 -3.21 -3.86
C ALA A 141 -0.74 -1.97 -3.14
N VAL A 142 -0.07 -1.55 -2.07
CA VAL A 142 -0.27 -0.29 -1.35
C VAL A 142 1.01 0.54 -1.39
N HIS A 143 0.91 1.85 -1.16
CA HIS A 143 2.09 2.72 -1.19
C HIS A 143 3.09 2.42 -0.06
N ARG A 144 2.62 2.06 1.13
CA ARG A 144 3.46 1.73 2.28
C ARG A 144 2.99 0.41 2.91
N PRO A 145 3.51 -0.75 2.46
CA PRO A 145 3.26 -2.00 3.15
C PRO A 145 3.99 -2.01 4.50
N GLY A 146 3.42 -2.67 5.51
CA GLY A 146 4.01 -2.72 6.83
C GLY A 146 3.04 -3.08 7.95
N VAL A 147 3.53 -2.98 9.17
CA VAL A 147 2.76 -3.20 10.39
C VAL A 147 2.25 -1.85 10.90
N TYR A 148 0.95 -1.78 11.15
CA TYR A 148 0.28 -0.59 11.64
C TYR A 148 -0.30 -0.83 13.02
N GLN A 149 -0.10 0.12 13.93
CA GLN A 149 -0.78 0.14 15.23
C GLN A 149 -1.84 1.23 15.17
N ILE A 150 -3.12 0.83 15.15
CA ILE A 150 -4.25 1.76 15.04
C ILE A 150 -5.16 1.58 16.25
N GLU A 151 -5.61 2.71 16.79
CA GLU A 151 -6.60 2.73 17.86
C GLU A 151 -8.00 2.43 17.32
N GLY A 152 -8.83 1.81 18.15
CA GLY A 152 -10.19 1.42 17.80
C GLY A 152 -10.28 0.25 16.82
N ARG A 153 -11.45 0.10 16.19
CA ARG A 153 -11.73 -0.97 15.22
C ARG A 153 -11.67 -0.38 13.82
N PRO A 154 -10.48 -0.29 13.20
CA PRO A 154 -10.37 0.30 11.87
C PRO A 154 -11.12 -0.57 10.85
N SER A 155 -11.64 0.09 9.83
CA SER A 155 -12.15 -0.58 8.64
C SER A 155 -11.04 -0.77 7.61
N LEU A 156 -11.27 -1.66 6.65
CA LEU A 156 -10.35 -1.92 5.53
C LEU A 156 -9.97 -0.62 4.82
N LEU A 157 -10.94 0.25 4.53
CA LEU A 157 -10.69 1.55 3.89
C LEU A 157 -9.76 2.43 4.73
N ARG A 158 -9.95 2.45 6.05
CA ARG A 158 -9.13 3.24 6.96
C ARG A 158 -7.69 2.75 6.95
N LEU A 159 -7.48 1.44 6.98
CA LEU A 159 -6.15 0.82 6.89
C LEU A 159 -5.45 1.15 5.57
N ILE A 160 -6.15 1.05 4.44
CA ILE A 160 -5.61 1.43 3.12
C ILE A 160 -5.20 2.90 3.11
N THR A 161 -6.01 3.79 3.70
CA THR A 161 -5.70 5.22 3.79
C THR A 161 -4.45 5.46 4.62
N VAL A 162 -4.33 4.82 5.79
CA VAL A 162 -3.14 4.91 6.65
C VAL A 162 -1.90 4.34 5.95
N ALA A 163 -2.07 3.29 5.14
CA ALA A 163 -1.01 2.73 4.30
C ALA A 163 -0.59 3.62 3.12
N GLY A 164 -1.13 4.84 3.03
CA GLY A 164 -0.79 5.81 1.99
C GLY A 164 -1.61 5.66 0.71
N GLY A 165 -2.64 4.83 0.70
CA GLY A 165 -3.46 4.53 -0.47
C GLY A 165 -2.98 3.30 -1.25
N LEU A 166 -3.72 3.00 -2.32
CA LEU A 166 -3.46 1.88 -3.22
C LEU A 166 -2.39 2.27 -4.26
N SER A 167 -1.54 1.33 -4.63
CA SER A 167 -0.58 1.52 -5.72
C SER A 167 -1.27 1.58 -7.09
N GLU A 168 -0.62 2.14 -8.11
CA GLU A 168 -1.16 2.22 -9.48
C GLU A 168 -1.49 0.85 -10.07
N ASN A 169 -0.72 -0.17 -9.68
CA ASN A 169 -0.86 -1.57 -10.11
C ASN A 169 -1.64 -2.44 -9.11
N HIS A 170 -2.55 -1.87 -8.32
CA HIS A 170 -3.40 -2.63 -7.40
C HIS A 170 -4.45 -3.48 -8.13
N GLY A 171 -4.70 -4.67 -7.60
CA GLY A 171 -5.81 -5.51 -8.04
C GLY A 171 -7.17 -4.98 -7.56
N SER A 172 -8.25 -5.54 -8.10
CA SER A 172 -9.62 -5.13 -7.80
C SER A 172 -10.16 -5.61 -6.45
N SER A 173 -9.48 -6.55 -5.80
CA SER A 173 -9.94 -7.24 -4.60
C SER A 173 -8.89 -7.16 -3.49
N ALA A 174 -9.35 -7.03 -2.26
CA ALA A 174 -8.54 -7.17 -1.05
C ALA A 174 -8.95 -8.45 -0.32
N PHE A 175 -7.97 -9.07 0.33
CA PHE A 175 -8.16 -10.25 1.15
C PHE A 175 -7.75 -9.94 2.58
N ILE A 176 -8.59 -10.31 3.54
CA ILE A 176 -8.27 -10.25 4.96
C ILE A 176 -8.14 -11.68 5.44
N ILE A 177 -6.95 -12.02 5.92
CA ILE A 177 -6.65 -13.32 6.52
C ILE A 177 -6.72 -13.11 8.03
N ARG A 178 -7.70 -13.74 8.66
CA ARG A 178 -7.96 -13.66 10.11
C ARG A 178 -7.67 -14.99 10.76
N GLU A 179 -6.89 -14.99 11.84
CA GLU A 179 -6.69 -16.19 12.66
C GLU A 179 -7.92 -16.41 13.56
N ASN A 180 -8.47 -17.62 13.52
CA ASN A 180 -9.57 -18.04 14.37
C ASN A 180 -9.03 -18.35 15.77
N LYS A 181 -9.30 -17.49 16.74
CA LYS A 181 -8.87 -17.66 18.15
C LYS A 181 -9.50 -18.86 18.85
N GLN A 182 -10.61 -19.37 18.31
CA GLN A 182 -11.21 -20.62 18.73
C GLN A 182 -10.88 -21.67 17.66
N PRO A 183 -10.00 -22.66 17.92
CA PRO A 183 -10.01 -23.85 17.09
C PRO A 183 -11.43 -24.43 17.11
N PRO A 184 -11.97 -24.97 16.01
CA PRO A 184 -13.29 -25.59 16.00
C PRO A 184 -13.35 -26.61 17.14
N SER A 185 -14.04 -26.23 18.22
CA SER A 185 -14.24 -27.04 19.40
C SER A 185 -15.31 -28.06 19.07
N ASP A 186 -14.91 -29.18 18.48
CA ASP A 186 -15.64 -30.44 18.36
C ASP A 186 -17.17 -30.32 18.24
N ALA A 187 -17.69 -29.97 17.07
CA ALA A 187 -19.06 -30.30 16.67
C ALA A 187 -19.23 -30.21 15.15
N ALA A 188 -19.41 -31.37 14.52
CA ALA A 188 -19.81 -31.58 13.13
C ALA A 188 -18.86 -31.01 12.07
N ALA A 189 -17.96 -31.87 11.58
CA ALA A 189 -17.53 -31.80 10.20
C ALA A 189 -18.79 -31.62 9.31
N PRO A 190 -18.92 -30.56 8.51
CA PRO A 190 -19.91 -30.52 7.46
C PRO A 190 -19.46 -31.56 6.42
N ALA A 191 -20.12 -32.71 6.44
CA ALA A 191 -20.19 -33.53 5.25
C ALA A 191 -20.80 -32.65 4.13
N ALA A 192 -20.08 -32.56 3.02
CA ALA A 192 -20.38 -31.79 1.81
C ALA A 192 -19.93 -30.31 1.81
N ALA A 193 -18.64 -30.10 1.52
CA ALA A 193 -18.18 -28.99 0.69
C ALA A 193 -17.43 -29.59 -0.52
N PRO A 194 -17.65 -29.09 -1.75
CA PRO A 194 -17.11 -29.69 -2.97
C PRO A 194 -15.61 -29.40 -3.10
N ASP A 195 -14.79 -30.46 -3.14
CA ASP A 195 -13.44 -30.68 -3.70
C ASP A 195 -12.38 -29.56 -3.88
N ASN A 196 -12.58 -28.29 -3.51
CA ASN A 196 -11.56 -27.24 -3.69
C ASN A 196 -11.65 -26.15 -2.61
N ALA A 197 -11.26 -26.48 -1.37
CA ALA A 197 -10.71 -25.52 -0.41
C ALA A 197 -10.13 -26.30 0.78
N GLU A 198 -8.90 -26.81 0.64
CA GLU A 198 -8.06 -27.25 1.75
C GLU A 198 -7.63 -26.03 2.60
N GLY A 199 -8.60 -25.35 3.19
CA GLY A 199 -8.39 -24.26 4.12
C GLY A 199 -8.20 -24.83 5.53
N ASP A 200 -6.98 -24.74 6.04
CA ASP A 200 -6.67 -24.99 7.45
C ASP A 200 -7.66 -24.19 8.31
N ALA A 201 -8.53 -24.86 9.10
CA ALA A 201 -9.66 -24.25 9.83
C ALA A 201 -9.25 -23.17 10.87
N ARG A 202 -7.93 -22.95 10.99
CA ARG A 202 -7.27 -21.93 11.76
C ARG A 202 -7.41 -20.52 11.17
N TYR A 203 -7.69 -20.39 9.87
CA TYR A 203 -7.79 -19.08 9.22
C TYR A 203 -9.11 -18.90 8.48
N THR A 204 -9.68 -17.71 8.62
CA THR A 204 -10.82 -17.25 7.83
C THR A 204 -10.33 -16.25 6.79
N LEU A 205 -10.68 -16.49 5.52
CA LEU A 205 -10.40 -15.57 4.41
C LEU A 205 -11.64 -14.74 4.10
N LEU A 206 -11.58 -13.45 4.35
CA LEU A 206 -12.61 -12.50 3.93
C LEU A 206 -12.13 -11.80 2.65
N SER A 207 -13.04 -11.61 1.69
CA SER A 207 -12.74 -10.88 0.45
C SER A 207 -13.60 -9.62 0.35
N ALA A 208 -13.01 -8.55 -0.18
CA ALA A 208 -13.70 -7.28 -0.40
C ALA A 208 -13.33 -6.69 -1.77
N ASN A 209 -14.31 -6.15 -2.50
CA ASN A 209 -14.07 -5.48 -3.78
C ASN A 209 -13.64 -4.03 -3.57
N ILE A 210 -12.38 -3.75 -3.88
CA ILE A 210 -11.75 -2.43 -3.74
C ILE A 210 -12.41 -1.43 -4.70
N ASN A 211 -12.65 -1.83 -5.95
CA ASN A 211 -13.26 -0.95 -6.95
C ASN A 211 -14.64 -0.44 -6.53
N GLY A 212 -15.42 -1.27 -5.84
CA GLY A 212 -16.71 -0.89 -5.25
C GLY A 212 -16.53 0.12 -4.12
N LEU A 213 -15.59 -0.16 -3.22
CA LEU A 213 -15.31 0.67 -2.06
C LEU A 213 -14.87 2.09 -2.46
N LEU A 214 -14.02 2.22 -3.48
CA LEU A 214 -13.59 3.51 -4.03
C LEU A 214 -14.74 4.28 -4.72
N LYS A 215 -15.77 3.58 -5.20
CA LYS A 215 -16.97 4.16 -5.83
C LYS A 215 -18.07 4.49 -4.81
N GLY A 216 -17.78 4.44 -3.51
CA GLY A 216 -18.73 4.75 -2.44
C GLY A 216 -19.66 3.60 -2.05
N ARG A 217 -19.36 2.36 -2.48
CA ARG A 217 -20.07 1.15 -2.03
C ARG A 217 -19.42 0.63 -0.75
N PHE A 218 -19.89 1.11 0.40
CA PHE A 218 -19.33 0.81 1.72
C PHE A 218 -19.88 -0.46 2.36
N ASP A 219 -20.81 -1.16 1.71
CA ASP A 219 -21.29 -2.49 2.07
C ASP A 219 -20.14 -3.51 2.17
N GLN A 220 -19.04 -3.26 1.48
CA GLN A 220 -17.83 -4.09 1.47
C GLN A 220 -16.69 -3.51 2.32
N ASN A 221 -16.96 -2.47 3.11
CA ASN A 221 -15.98 -1.91 4.03
C ASN A 221 -15.89 -2.76 5.29
N LEU A 222 -15.17 -3.88 5.18
CA LEU A 222 -15.09 -4.85 6.27
C LEU A 222 -14.34 -4.28 7.49
N PRO A 223 -14.82 -4.53 8.72
CA PRO A 223 -14.08 -4.23 9.93
C PRO A 223 -12.88 -5.16 10.06
N VAL A 224 -11.73 -4.59 10.42
CA VAL A 224 -10.47 -5.33 10.59
C VAL A 224 -10.17 -5.49 12.07
N GLU A 225 -9.74 -6.69 12.44
CA GLU A 225 -9.41 -7.05 13.81
C GLU A 225 -7.90 -7.02 14.06
N PRO A 226 -7.47 -6.77 15.31
CA PRO A 226 -6.08 -6.93 15.71
C PRO A 226 -5.55 -8.32 15.35
N GLY A 227 -4.41 -8.36 14.65
CA GLY A 227 -3.78 -9.59 14.14
C GLY A 227 -4.15 -9.93 12.69
N ASP A 228 -5.13 -9.26 12.08
CA ASP A 228 -5.50 -9.50 10.69
C ASP A 228 -4.36 -9.13 9.72
N ILE A 229 -4.25 -9.94 8.66
CA ILE A 229 -3.37 -9.69 7.53
C ILE A 229 -4.22 -9.25 6.34
N VAL A 230 -4.12 -7.97 6.00
CA VAL A 230 -4.71 -7.38 4.81
C VAL A 230 -3.73 -7.53 3.66
N ASN A 231 -4.08 -8.39 2.71
CA ASN A 231 -3.35 -8.59 1.47
C ASN A 231 -4.11 -7.99 0.30
N ILE A 232 -3.46 -7.06 -0.41
CA ILE A 232 -4.00 -6.45 -1.63
C ILE A 232 -3.10 -6.91 -2.78
N PRO A 233 -3.46 -7.94 -3.54
CA PRO A 233 -2.62 -8.40 -4.64
C PRO A 233 -2.39 -7.29 -5.67
N PRO A 234 -1.26 -7.31 -6.39
CA PRO A 234 -1.12 -6.52 -7.59
C PRO A 234 -2.13 -6.98 -8.65
N THR A 235 -2.42 -6.09 -9.58
CA THR A 235 -3.23 -6.39 -10.75
C THR A 235 -2.48 -7.36 -11.65
N ASP A 236 -3.23 -8.28 -12.26
CA ASP A 236 -2.68 -9.14 -13.30
C ASP A 236 -2.18 -8.30 -14.47
N VAL A 237 -1.34 -8.87 -15.32
CA VAL A 237 -0.82 -8.20 -16.51
C VAL A 237 -1.17 -8.99 -17.77
N PHE A 238 -1.21 -8.29 -18.90
CA PHE A 238 -1.19 -8.88 -20.23
C PHE A 238 -0.03 -8.27 -21.02
N PHE A 239 0.39 -8.94 -22.09
CA PHE A 239 1.52 -8.54 -22.90
C PHE A 239 1.05 -8.19 -24.31
N VAL A 240 1.57 -7.10 -24.87
CA VAL A 240 1.38 -6.76 -26.28
C VAL A 240 2.74 -6.73 -26.97
N SER A 241 2.85 -7.44 -28.09
CA SER A 241 4.09 -7.66 -28.81
C SER A 241 3.89 -7.60 -30.33
N GLY A 242 5.00 -7.51 -31.05
CA GLY A 242 5.02 -7.42 -32.51
C GLY A 242 4.97 -5.97 -33.01
N GLU A 243 4.30 -5.76 -34.14
CA GLU A 243 4.22 -4.48 -34.84
C GLU A 243 3.16 -3.55 -34.23
N VAL A 244 3.40 -3.15 -32.98
CA VAL A 244 2.64 -2.12 -32.26
C VAL A 244 3.54 -0.93 -31.94
N ASN A 245 2.95 0.25 -31.72
CA ASN A 245 3.71 1.46 -31.45
C ASN A 245 4.37 1.44 -30.05
N ALA A 246 3.72 0.80 -29.07
CA ALA A 246 4.25 0.59 -27.73
C ALA A 246 4.12 -0.88 -27.29
N PRO A 247 5.10 -1.75 -27.63
CA PRO A 247 5.12 -3.11 -27.13
C PRO A 247 5.54 -3.14 -25.66
N GLY A 248 5.00 -4.07 -24.87
CA GLY A 248 5.30 -4.20 -23.45
C GLY A 248 4.25 -4.96 -22.65
N SER A 249 4.42 -4.95 -21.33
CA SER A 249 3.42 -5.43 -20.38
C SER A 249 2.51 -4.29 -19.92
N PHE A 250 1.24 -4.59 -19.75
CA PHE A 250 0.22 -3.63 -19.35
C PHE A 250 -0.64 -4.20 -18.21
N PRO A 251 -1.10 -3.35 -17.28
CA PRO A 251 -1.98 -3.79 -16.20
C PRO A 251 -3.34 -4.21 -16.76
N LEU A 252 -3.79 -5.40 -16.36
CA LEU A 252 -5.09 -5.97 -16.71
C LEU A 252 -6.13 -5.53 -15.68
N LYS A 253 -7.08 -4.68 -16.09
CA LYS A 253 -8.25 -4.35 -15.28
C LYS A 253 -9.40 -5.31 -15.59
N ASP A 254 -10.33 -5.47 -14.65
CA ASP A 254 -11.52 -6.28 -14.88
C ASP A 254 -12.29 -5.80 -16.12
N GLY A 255 -12.54 -6.73 -17.04
CA GLY A 255 -13.24 -6.45 -18.29
C GLY A 255 -12.40 -5.77 -19.37
N THR A 256 -11.07 -5.73 -19.24
CA THR A 256 -10.19 -5.22 -20.31
C THR A 256 -10.39 -6.02 -21.60
N THR A 257 -10.63 -5.31 -22.70
CA THR A 257 -10.86 -5.91 -24.02
C THR A 257 -9.67 -5.77 -24.95
N LEU A 258 -9.69 -6.47 -26.08
CA LEU A 258 -8.66 -6.42 -27.11
C LEU A 258 -8.51 -4.99 -27.68
N GLN A 259 -9.62 -4.28 -27.90
CA GLN A 259 -9.54 -2.89 -28.37
C GLN A 259 -8.82 -2.00 -27.36
N GLN A 260 -9.15 -2.14 -26.08
CA GLN A 260 -8.50 -1.39 -25.01
C GLN A 260 -7.02 -1.76 -24.88
N ALA A 261 -6.69 -3.05 -24.99
CA ALA A 261 -5.31 -3.53 -24.97
C ALA A 261 -4.46 -2.96 -26.11
N LEU A 262 -4.96 -2.97 -27.35
CA LEU A 262 -4.28 -2.36 -28.49
C LEU A 262 -4.18 -0.84 -28.35
N SER A 263 -5.18 -0.19 -27.75
CA SER A 263 -5.14 1.25 -27.48
C SER A 263 -4.07 1.62 -26.45
N LEU A 264 -3.91 0.81 -25.40
CA LEU A 264 -2.83 0.96 -24.42
C LEU A 264 -1.45 0.78 -25.07
N ALA A 265 -1.34 -0.11 -26.05
CA ALA A 265 -0.14 -0.30 -26.87
C ALA A 265 0.01 0.75 -28.00
N GLN A 266 -0.76 1.84 -27.97
CA GLN A 266 -0.77 2.93 -28.96
C GLN A 266 -1.10 2.48 -30.40
N GLY A 267 -1.80 1.36 -30.56
CA GLY A 267 -2.20 0.81 -31.85
C GLY A 267 -1.08 0.09 -32.61
N ALA A 268 -1.44 -0.48 -33.76
CA ALA A 268 -0.48 -1.13 -34.65
C ALA A 268 0.39 -0.11 -35.41
N THR A 269 1.62 -0.48 -35.75
CA THR A 269 2.45 0.29 -36.67
C THR A 269 1.92 0.17 -38.10
N PHE A 270 2.44 0.99 -39.02
CA PHE A 270 2.13 0.87 -40.45
C PHE A 270 2.52 -0.47 -41.09
N LYS A 271 3.35 -1.28 -40.41
CA LYS A 271 3.78 -2.61 -40.86
C LYS A 271 2.95 -3.74 -40.26
N GLY A 272 2.14 -3.45 -39.23
CA GLY A 272 1.36 -4.44 -38.51
C GLY A 272 0.14 -4.91 -39.29
N SER A 273 -0.07 -6.23 -39.32
CA SER A 273 -1.28 -6.85 -39.86
C SER A 273 -2.29 -7.06 -38.74
N LEU A 274 -3.32 -6.20 -38.68
CA LEU A 274 -4.44 -6.39 -37.77
C LEU A 274 -5.39 -7.52 -38.21
N LYS A 275 -5.31 -8.00 -39.45
CA LYS A 275 -6.18 -9.08 -39.94
C LYS A 275 -5.82 -10.46 -39.40
N ASP A 276 -4.54 -10.66 -39.08
CA ASP A 276 -3.98 -11.94 -38.68
C ASP A 276 -3.48 -11.87 -37.23
N GLY A 277 -4.21 -11.18 -36.35
CA GLY A 277 -3.84 -11.03 -34.95
C GLY A 277 -3.83 -12.37 -34.22
N LEU A 278 -2.87 -12.54 -33.32
CA LEU A 278 -2.70 -13.76 -32.53
C LEU A 278 -2.81 -13.41 -31.04
N ILE A 279 -3.54 -14.22 -30.29
CA ILE A 279 -3.56 -14.16 -28.83
C ILE A 279 -3.10 -15.53 -28.34
N PHE A 280 -1.98 -15.55 -27.61
CA PHE A 280 -1.54 -16.75 -26.90
C PHE A 280 -2.09 -16.70 -25.48
N ARG A 281 -2.91 -17.67 -25.14
CA ARG A 281 -3.55 -17.79 -23.85
C ARG A 281 -3.05 -19.04 -23.14
N GLU A 282 -2.52 -18.88 -21.94
CA GLU A 282 -2.10 -20.01 -21.12
C GLU A 282 -3.27 -20.45 -20.23
N ASP A 283 -3.62 -21.73 -20.29
CA ASP A 283 -4.59 -22.32 -19.38
C ASP A 283 -3.94 -22.48 -17.99
N PRO A 284 -4.48 -21.83 -16.93
CA PRO A 284 -3.87 -21.83 -15.61
C PRO A 284 -3.75 -23.22 -14.96
N SER A 285 -4.61 -24.16 -15.34
CA SER A 285 -4.70 -25.48 -14.72
C SER A 285 -3.83 -26.52 -15.43
N THR A 286 -3.68 -26.39 -16.75
CA THR A 286 -2.95 -27.37 -17.56
C THR A 286 -1.59 -26.87 -18.05
N GLY A 287 -1.31 -25.56 -17.93
CA GLY A 287 -0.12 -24.91 -18.49
C GLY A 287 -0.07 -24.97 -20.03
N LYS A 288 -1.12 -25.48 -20.68
CA LYS A 288 -1.20 -25.56 -22.14
C LYS A 288 -1.49 -24.19 -22.70
N ARG A 289 -0.77 -23.84 -23.76
CA ARG A 289 -0.98 -22.59 -24.50
C ARG A 289 -1.92 -22.82 -25.67
N GLU A 290 -3.01 -22.08 -25.70
CA GLU A 290 -3.93 -22.00 -26.81
C GLU A 290 -3.57 -20.80 -27.70
N GLU A 291 -3.58 -21.01 -29.02
CA GLU A 291 -3.41 -19.96 -30.02
C GLU A 291 -4.78 -19.55 -30.55
N ILE A 292 -5.24 -18.36 -30.18
CA ILE A 292 -6.50 -17.78 -30.65
C ILE A 292 -6.19 -16.81 -31.79
N ARG A 293 -6.57 -17.19 -33.02
CA ARG A 293 -6.47 -16.31 -34.19
C ARG A 293 -7.68 -15.41 -34.30
N ALA A 294 -7.48 -14.10 -34.39
CA ALA A 294 -8.57 -13.15 -34.54
C ALA A 294 -8.23 -12.01 -35.50
N ASP A 295 -9.24 -11.55 -36.25
CA ASP A 295 -9.16 -10.34 -37.05
C ASP A 295 -9.34 -9.12 -36.12
N PHE A 296 -8.22 -8.59 -35.63
CA PHE A 296 -8.19 -7.40 -34.79
C PHE A 296 -8.73 -6.18 -35.54
N ALA A 297 -8.62 -6.11 -36.88
CA ALA A 297 -9.18 -4.99 -37.64
C ALA A 297 -10.72 -5.01 -37.63
N ALA A 298 -11.31 -6.20 -37.74
CA ALA A 298 -12.76 -6.37 -37.61
C ALA A 298 -13.26 -6.04 -36.19
N VAL A 299 -12.48 -6.42 -35.17
CA VAL A 299 -12.79 -6.09 -33.76
C VAL A 299 -12.70 -4.57 -33.54
N MET A 300 -11.59 -3.92 -33.91
CA MET A 300 -11.42 -2.46 -33.81
C MET A 300 -12.47 -1.67 -34.60
N GLY A 301 -12.93 -2.22 -35.73
CA GLY A 301 -13.98 -1.61 -36.56
C GLY A 301 -15.40 -1.89 -36.09
N GLY A 302 -15.60 -2.57 -34.95
CA GLY A 302 -16.92 -2.92 -34.42
C GLY A 302 -17.71 -3.94 -35.25
N LYS A 303 -17.06 -4.61 -36.20
CA LYS A 303 -17.68 -5.63 -37.06
C LYS A 303 -17.72 -7.00 -36.41
N LYS A 304 -16.92 -7.21 -35.37
CA LYS A 304 -16.83 -8.43 -34.57
C LYS A 304 -16.90 -8.05 -33.10
N GLU A 305 -17.46 -8.93 -32.29
CA GLU A 305 -17.49 -8.78 -30.83
C GLU A 305 -16.08 -8.64 -30.27
N ASP A 306 -15.95 -7.78 -29.26
CA ASP A 306 -14.66 -7.51 -28.63
C ASP A 306 -14.25 -8.66 -27.71
N ILE A 307 -12.97 -9.02 -27.76
CA ILE A 307 -12.44 -10.18 -27.07
C ILE A 307 -11.96 -9.72 -25.70
N VAL A 308 -12.49 -10.34 -24.64
CA VAL A 308 -12.01 -10.08 -23.27
C VAL A 308 -10.65 -10.75 -23.08
N ILE A 309 -9.70 -9.94 -22.61
CA ILE A 309 -8.32 -10.36 -22.34
C ILE A 309 -8.26 -10.98 -20.95
N LYS A 310 -7.51 -12.07 -20.82
CA LYS A 310 -7.31 -12.80 -19.57
C LYS A 310 -5.90 -12.54 -19.00
N PRO A 311 -5.69 -12.82 -17.70
CA PRO A 311 -4.37 -12.75 -17.08
C PRO A 311 -3.33 -13.51 -17.90
N ASN A 312 -2.16 -12.89 -18.09
CA ASN A 312 -1.00 -13.44 -18.80
C ASN A 312 -1.20 -13.73 -20.30
N ASP A 313 -2.29 -13.23 -20.92
CA ASP A 313 -2.45 -13.31 -22.37
C ASP A 313 -1.31 -12.54 -23.07
N VAL A 314 -0.79 -13.10 -24.17
CA VAL A 314 0.17 -12.45 -25.06
C VAL A 314 -0.50 -12.12 -26.39
N ILE A 315 -0.75 -10.84 -26.62
CA ILE A 315 -1.32 -10.30 -27.85
C ILE A 315 -0.17 -10.00 -28.81
N MET A 316 -0.17 -10.63 -29.97
CA MET A 316 0.87 -10.47 -30.98
C MET A 316 0.27 -9.92 -32.27
N VAL A 317 0.81 -8.79 -32.73
CA VAL A 317 0.50 -8.20 -34.03
C VAL A 317 1.63 -8.55 -35.00
N PRO A 318 1.43 -9.50 -35.93
CA PRO A 318 2.48 -9.87 -36.87
C PRO A 318 2.71 -8.79 -37.92
N ASN A 319 3.90 -8.77 -38.54
CA ASN A 319 4.16 -7.89 -39.67
C ASN A 319 3.57 -8.47 -40.97
N SER A 320 3.09 -7.61 -41.88
CA SER A 320 2.41 -8.03 -43.12
C SER A 320 3.30 -8.82 -44.10
N LYS A 321 4.63 -8.81 -43.92
CA LYS A 321 5.62 -9.52 -44.75
C LYS A 321 6.17 -10.80 -44.08
N PHE A 322 5.80 -11.08 -42.83
CA PHE A 322 6.36 -12.14 -41.98
C PHE A 322 5.79 -13.52 -42.30
N LYS A 323 4.68 -13.57 -43.06
CA LYS A 323 4.00 -14.80 -43.45
C LYS A 323 4.94 -15.81 -44.13
N SER A 324 6.04 -15.37 -44.75
CA SER A 324 7.01 -16.26 -45.40
C SER A 324 8.20 -16.68 -44.54
N ALA A 325 8.42 -16.08 -43.35
CA ALA A 325 9.62 -16.32 -42.54
C ALA A 325 9.38 -17.17 -41.28
N MET A 326 8.13 -17.29 -40.78
CA MET A 326 7.82 -18.06 -39.56
C MET A 326 7.33 -19.49 -39.79
N ALA A 327 6.87 -19.82 -40.99
CA ALA A 327 6.49 -21.19 -41.33
C ALA A 327 7.59 -22.24 -41.02
N PRO A 328 8.90 -21.97 -41.23
CA PRO A 328 9.95 -22.92 -40.88
C PRO A 328 10.36 -22.91 -39.39
N ILE A 329 10.10 -21.84 -38.63
CA ILE A 329 10.52 -21.74 -37.21
C ILE A 329 9.52 -22.43 -36.27
N LEU A 330 8.23 -22.45 -36.62
CA LEU A 330 7.20 -23.25 -35.93
C LEU A 330 7.49 -24.76 -35.98
N ASN A 331 8.09 -25.25 -37.07
CA ASN A 331 8.49 -26.66 -37.20
C ASN A 331 9.74 -27.01 -36.36
N ALA A 332 10.58 -26.04 -36.01
CA ALA A 332 11.80 -26.27 -35.22
C ALA A 332 11.55 -26.30 -33.69
N PHE A 333 10.42 -25.76 -33.23
CA PHE A 333 10.00 -25.77 -31.81
C PHE A 333 8.93 -26.83 -31.49
N GLY A 334 8.79 -27.88 -32.31
CA GLY A 334 8.06 -29.09 -31.95
C GLY A 334 6.63 -29.21 -32.46
N TYR A 335 6.20 -28.41 -33.44
CA TYR A 335 4.95 -28.69 -34.18
C TYR A 335 5.19 -29.69 -35.31
N GLY A 336 5.38 -30.95 -34.95
CA GLY A 336 5.26 -32.08 -35.89
C GLY A 336 3.80 -32.41 -36.12
N ALA A 337 3.25 -32.00 -37.26
CA ALA A 337 1.92 -32.34 -37.70
C ALA A 337 1.75 -33.86 -37.81
N SER A 338 0.87 -34.45 -37.00
CA SER A 338 0.30 -35.78 -37.22
C SER A 338 -0.68 -35.72 -38.39
N VAL A 339 -0.16 -35.66 -39.62
CA VAL A 339 -0.97 -35.85 -40.82
C VAL A 339 -1.10 -37.34 -41.07
N ALA A 340 -2.28 -37.86 -40.73
CA ALA A 340 -2.75 -39.16 -41.18
C ALA A 340 -2.72 -39.24 -42.71
N ALA A 341 -1.86 -40.09 -43.25
CA ALA A 341 -1.91 -40.53 -44.63
C ALA A 341 -2.48 -41.96 -44.66
N GLY A 342 -3.79 -42.04 -44.84
CA GLY A 342 -4.44 -43.28 -45.26
C GLY A 342 -4.19 -43.53 -46.74
N GLY A 343 -3.80 -44.77 -47.07
CA GLY A 343 -4.20 -45.40 -48.33
C GLY A 343 -3.11 -45.78 -49.33
N ARG A 344 -2.83 -47.09 -49.38
CA ARG A 344 -3.02 -48.00 -50.54
C ARG A 344 -1.78 -48.58 -51.25
N VAL A 345 -1.57 -49.88 -50.96
CA VAL A 345 -1.24 -51.06 -51.84
C VAL A 345 0.06 -51.05 -52.66
N ILE A 346 0.87 -52.11 -52.51
CA ILE A 346 1.22 -53.18 -53.51
C ILE A 346 2.47 -53.92 -52.99
N ARG A 347 2.35 -55.17 -52.53
CA ARG A 347 2.76 -56.39 -53.26
C ARG A 347 2.26 -57.63 -52.54
#